data_AF-A0A1Q7C5P0-F1
#
_entry.id   AF-A0A1Q7C5P0-F1
#
_cell.length_a   1.000
_cell.length_b   1.000
_cell.length_c   1.000
_cell.angle_alpha   90.00
_cell.angle_beta   90.00
_cell.angle_gamma   90.00
#
_symmetry.space_group_name_H-M   'P 1'
#
loop_
_entity.id
_entity.type
_entity.pdbx_description
1 polymer ?
#
loop_
_entity_poly.entity_id
_entity_poly.type
_entity_poly.pdbx_seq_one_letter_code
_entity_poly.pdbx_strand_id
1 'polypeptide(L)' 'MWWESLETWRQLAVSFPVFAIITFLLNIGPFYQPLGRSVFYGFFEGGVLAGLLAVATRTERERRRKNR' A
#
# COMPACT_ATOMS: atom_id res chain seq x y z
N MET A 1 7.85 2.29 -16.86
CA MET A 1 6.92 1.17 -17.16
C MET A 1 7.19 -0.11 -16.37
N TRP A 2 8.32 -0.25 -15.64
CA TRP A 2 8.64 -1.48 -14.89
C TRP A 2 7.58 -1.85 -13.82
N TRP A 3 7.08 -0.88 -13.06
CA TRP A 3 6.03 -1.09 -12.05
C TRP A 3 4.73 -1.68 -12.63
N GLU A 4 4.21 -1.10 -13.71
CA GLU A 4 2.96 -1.54 -14.36
C GLU A 4 3.04 -2.94 -14.98
N SER A 5 4.25 -3.46 -15.21
CA SER A 5 4.48 -4.80 -15.74
C SER A 5 4.38 -5.91 -14.70
N LEU A 6 4.48 -5.56 -13.41
CA LEU A 6 4.39 -6.50 -12.31
C LEU A 6 2.94 -6.97 -12.11
N GLU A 7 2.80 -8.25 -11.77
CA GLU A 7 1.53 -8.81 -11.31
C GLU A 7 1.06 -8.08 -10.05
N THR A 8 -0.25 -7.92 -9.91
CA THR A 8 -0.90 -7.21 -8.78
C THR A 8 -0.43 -7.73 -7.43
N TRP A 9 -0.23 -9.05 -7.30
CA TRP A 9 0.26 -9.65 -6.06
C TRP A 9 1.69 -9.21 -5.72
N ARG A 10 2.57 -9.08 -6.73
CA ARG A 10 3.95 -8.62 -6.54
C ARG A 10 3.99 -7.13 -6.18
N GLN A 11 3.13 -6.33 -6.78
CA GLN A 11 2.97 -4.92 -6.41
C GLN A 11 2.52 -4.78 -4.95
N LEU A 12 1.57 -5.61 -4.52
CA LEU A 12 1.14 -5.70 -3.12
C LEU A 12 2.28 -6.13 -2.20
N ALA A 13 3.00 -7.20 -2.54
CA ALA A 13 4.09 -7.72 -1.72
C ALA A 13 5.23 -6.72 -1.51
N VAL A 14 5.49 -5.85 -2.50
CA VAL A 14 6.52 -4.80 -2.41
C VAL A 14 5.99 -3.56 -1.69
N SER A 15 4.76 -3.13 -1.98
CA SER A 15 4.21 -1.89 -1.41
C SER A 15 3.71 -2.05 0.04
N PHE A 16 3.24 -3.24 0.40
CA PHE A 16 2.74 -3.54 1.74
C PHE A 16 3.75 -3.26 2.86
N PRO A 17 4.99 -3.80 2.85
CA PRO A 17 5.94 -3.53 3.92
C PRO A 17 6.30 -2.05 4.01
N VAL A 18 6.37 -1.33 2.88
CA VAL A 18 6.64 0.10 2.86
C VAL A 18 5.52 0.86 3.56
N PHE A 19 4.26 0.62 3.18
CA PHE A 19 3.14 1.30 3.80
C PHE A 19 2.98 0.92 5.27
N ALA A 20 3.17 -0.36 5.62
CA ALA A 20 3.05 -0.83 7.00
C ALA A 20 4.10 -0.20 7.93
N ILE A 21 5.33 -0.01 7.45
CA ILE A 21 6.38 0.68 8.20
C ILE A 21 6.03 2.16 8.37
N ILE A 22 5.56 2.82 7.31
CA ILE A 22 5.20 4.24 7.36
C ILE A 22 4.04 4.47 8.34
N THR A 23 2.96 3.70 8.24
CA THR A 23 1.81 3.84 9.15
C THR A 23 2.18 3.45 10.58
N PHE A 24 3.02 2.44 10.79
CA PHE A 24 3.55 2.13 12.11
C PHE A 24 4.33 3.31 12.71
N LEU A 25 5.26 3.90 11.95
CA LEU A 25 6.07 5.03 12.41
C LEU A 25 5.22 6.28 12.68
N LEU A 26 4.19 6.54 11.87
CA LEU A 26 3.24 7.62 12.10
C LEU A 26 2.43 7.40 13.38
N ASN A 27 1.99 6.17 13.65
CA ASN A 27 1.24 5.87 14.87
C ASN A 27 2.11 5.96 16.13
N ILE A 28 3.38 5.57 16.05
CA ILE A 28 4.31 5.64 17.20
C ILE A 28 4.85 7.06 17.45
N GLY A 29 5.18 7.79 16.40
CA GLY A 29 5.88 9.08 16.51
C GLY A 29 4.90 10.22 16.79
N PRO A 30 4.27 10.78 15.75
CA PRO A 30 3.39 11.94 15.91
C PRO A 30 2.10 11.65 16.69
N PHE A 31 1.54 10.44 16.58
CA PHE A 31 0.29 10.11 17.29
C PHE A 31 0.49 9.53 18.69
N TYR A 32 1.74 9.24 19.09
CA TYR A 32 2.12 8.75 20.42
C TYR A 32 1.23 7.57 20.91
N GLN A 33 0.82 6.70 19.99
CA GLN A 33 -0.12 5.63 20.31
C GLN A 33 0.57 4.46 21.03
N PRO A 34 -0.18 3.69 21.85
CA PRO A 34 0.33 2.48 22.48
C PRO A 34 0.91 1.51 21.43
N LEU A 35 2.08 0.94 21.71
CA LEU A 35 2.86 0.12 20.77
C LEU A 35 2.00 -0.96 20.07
N GLY A 36 1.15 -1.67 20.83
CA GLY A 36 0.27 -2.70 20.27
C GLY A 36 -0.77 -2.17 19.28
N ARG A 37 -1.31 -0.98 19.52
CA ARG A 37 -2.21 -0.30 18.56
C ARG A 37 -1.42 0.14 17.33
N SER A 38 -0.22 0.69 17.50
CA SER A 38 0.63 1.12 16.40
C SER A 38 0.99 -0.04 15.46
N VAL A 39 1.27 -1.24 16.01
CA VAL A 39 1.49 -2.46 15.20
C VAL A 39 0.23 -2.84 14.43
N PHE A 40 -0.93 -2.83 15.09
CA PHE A 40 -2.21 -3.15 14.43
C PHE A 40 -2.53 -2.17 13.30
N TYR A 41 -2.42 -0.86 13.54
CA TYR A 41 -2.62 0.17 12.51
C TYR A 41 -1.58 0.08 11.40
N GLY A 42 -0.32 -0.22 11.73
CA GLY A 42 0.73 -0.53 10.75
C GLY A 42 0.27 -1.58 9.73
N PHE A 43 -0.15 -2.74 10.22
CA PHE A 43 -0.63 -3.83 9.36
C PHE A 43 -1.94 -3.49 8.64
N PHE A 44 -2.92 -2.94 9.36
CA PHE A 44 -4.25 -2.69 8.81
C PHE A 44 -4.24 -1.58 7.77
N GLU A 45 -3.73 -0.40 8.13
CA GLU A 45 -3.66 0.75 7.22
C GLU A 45 -2.66 0.48 6.09
N GLY A 46 -1.53 -0.17 6.39
CA GLY A 46 -0.56 -0.57 5.38
C GLY A 46 -1.15 -1.52 4.34
N GLY A 47 -1.96 -2.49 4.78
CA GLY A 47 -2.71 -3.41 3.93
C GLY A 47 -3.72 -2.70 3.04
N VAL A 48 -4.51 -1.80 3.63
CA VAL A 48 -5.52 -1.03 2.90
C VAL A 48 -4.86 -0.13 1.84
N LEU A 49 -3.80 0.59 2.19
CA LEU A 49 -3.08 1.47 1.25
C LEU A 49 -2.42 0.70 0.11
N ALA A 50 -1.80 -0.44 0.40
CA ALA A 50 -1.23 -1.31 -0.62
C ALA A 50 -2.30 -1.87 -1.57
N GLY A 51 -3.47 -2.24 -1.03
CA GLY A 51 -4.64 -2.66 -1.81
C GLY A 51 -5.17 -1.56 -2.72
N LEU A 52 -5.33 -0.34 -2.20
CA LEU A 52 -5.75 0.82 -2.98
C LEU A 52 -4.77 1.15 -4.11
N LEU A 53 -3.46 1.09 -3.83
CA LEU A 53 -2.43 1.29 -4.85
C LEU A 53 -2.53 0.24 -5.96
N ALA A 54 -2.74 -1.01 -5.60
CA ALA A 54 -2.90 -2.11 -6.55
C ALA A 54 -4.15 -1.94 -7.44
N VAL A 55 -5.27 -1.52 -6.85
CA VAL A 55 -6.51 -1.20 -7.59
C VAL A 55 -6.31 -0.02 -8.52
N ALA A 56 -5.76 1.09 -8.04
CA ALA A 56 -5.50 2.28 -8.84
C ALA A 56 -4.58 1.97 -10.04
N THR A 57 -3.52 1.18 -9.81
CA THR A 57 -2.61 0.74 -10.87
C THR A 57 -3.32 -0.10 -11.93
N ARG A 58 -4.23 -0.99 -11.51
CA ARG A 58 -5.06 -1.78 -12.43
C ARG A 58 -6.02 -0.90 -13.23
N THR A 59 -6.72 0.03 -12.59
CA THR A 59 -7.65 0.95 -13.25
C THR A 59 -6.95 1.82 -14.30
N GLU A 60 -5.78 2.37 -13.97
CA GLU A 60 -4.97 3.15 -14.92
C GLU A 60 -4.50 2.29 -16.11
N ARG A 61 -4.10 1.04 -15.87
CA ARG A 61 -3.73 0.10 -16.93
C ARG A 61 -4.89 -0.24 -17.86
N GLU A 62 -6.08 -0.47 -17.31
CA GLU A 62 -7.31 -0.72 -18.08
C GLU A 62 -7.72 0.51 -18.91
N ARG A 63 -7.64 1.71 -18.32
CA ARG A 63 -7.93 2.98 -19.01
C ARG A 63 -7.00 3.22 -20.19
N ARG A 64 -5.69 2.97 -20.03
CA ARG A 64 -4.71 3.08 -21.12
C ARG A 64 -4.92 2.04 -22.23
N ARG A 65 -5.36 0.83 -21.89
CA ARG A 65 -5.76 -0.18 -22.90
C ARG A 65 -6.99 0.24 -23.69
N LYS A 66 -7.96 0.90 -23.04
CA LYS A 66 -9.20 1.34 -23.69
C LYS A 66 -9.00 2.53 -24.65
N ASN A 67 -8.02 3.39 -24.36
CA ASN A 67 -7.71 4.58 -25.15
C ASN A 67 -6.71 4.35 -26.29
N ARG A 68 -6.26 3.10 -26.51
CA ARG A 68 -5.29 2.72 -27.55
C ARG A 68 -5.94 1.79 -28.55
#